data_AF-A0A6N6ZDT4-F1
#
_entry.id   AF-A0A6N6ZDT4-F1
#
_cell.length_a   1.000
_cell.length_b   1.000
_cell.length_c   1.000
_cell.angle_alpha   90.00
_cell.angle_beta   90.00
_cell.angle_gamma   90.00
#
_symmetry.space_group_name_H-M   'P 1'
#
loop_
_entity.id
_entity.type
_entity.pdbx_description
1 polymer ?
#
loop_
_entity_poly.entity_id
_entity_poly.type
_entity_poly.pdbx_seq_one_letter_code
_entity_poly.pdbx_strand_id
1 'polypeptide(L)'
;MLPPGRPPLPHPDMPPELKELFDEVQKGRETLQESRREAVEDLPADASRGERRAALAKWYRQHAEDLARQEQREWELREMQALYMAANTPEDRVMPPEIQHKVEELRKVGRELLVARQEVLRQLGSMPSIREREQALERFRSEHQQQIEEIRERMADLKRWWQTEGSAWRGPRGLAERREVFAEEAQRWREEREQLRRDLEAAQSEDERAALIQAFREEQRAHFQMMFDEEREHRGQREHDD
;
A
#
# COMPACT_ATOMS: atom_id res chain seq x y z
N MET A 1 -13.06 -0.61 5.57
CA MET A 1 -11.70 -1.13 5.75
C MET A 1 -10.87 -0.56 4.62
N LEU A 2 -9.71 0.04 4.92
CA LEU A 2 -8.73 0.40 3.89
C LEU A 2 -8.24 -0.91 3.24
N PRO A 3 -7.99 -0.97 1.93
CA PRO A 3 -7.35 -2.15 1.35
C PRO A 3 -5.96 -2.28 1.98
N PRO A 4 -5.55 -3.49 2.41
CA PRO A 4 -4.21 -3.67 2.90
C PRO A 4 -3.23 -3.37 1.76
N GLY A 5 -2.22 -2.55 2.03
CA GLY A 5 -1.13 -2.34 1.10
C GLY A 5 -0.54 -3.69 0.67
N ARG A 6 -0.12 -3.80 -0.59
CA ARG A 6 0.69 -4.95 -1.02
C ARG A 6 1.93 -4.99 -0.10
N PRO A 7 2.24 -6.11 0.55
CA PRO A 7 3.51 -6.22 1.26
C PRO A 7 4.65 -5.98 0.26
N PRO A 8 5.75 -5.35 0.71
CA PRO A 8 6.91 -5.12 -0.17
C PRO A 8 7.40 -6.45 -0.74
N LEU A 9 7.94 -6.42 -1.97
CA LEU A 9 8.51 -7.59 -2.64
C LEU A 9 9.59 -8.25 -1.75
N PRO A 10 9.74 -9.59 -1.81
CA PRO A 10 10.70 -10.30 -0.98
C PRO A 10 12.14 -9.86 -1.31
N HIS A 11 12.94 -9.66 -0.26
CA HIS A 11 14.38 -9.42 -0.38
C HIS A 11 15.05 -10.70 -0.92
N PRO A 12 16.05 -10.63 -1.82
CA PRO A 12 16.74 -11.82 -2.35
C PRO A 12 17.34 -12.72 -1.24
N ASP A 13 17.80 -12.13 -0.14
CA ASP A 13 18.34 -12.85 1.03
C ASP A 13 17.32 -13.19 2.11
N MET A 14 16.03 -13.10 1.80
CA MET A 14 14.97 -13.41 2.76
C MET A 14 15.07 -14.89 3.20
N PRO A 15 15.02 -15.18 4.52
CA PRO A 15 15.06 -16.55 5.03
C PRO A 15 13.97 -17.41 4.37
N PRO A 16 14.24 -18.69 4.07
CA PRO A 16 13.28 -19.58 3.42
C PRO A 16 11.90 -19.58 4.10
N GLU A 17 11.87 -19.57 5.44
CA GLU A 17 10.66 -19.57 6.24
C GLU A 17 9.83 -18.29 6.06
N LEU A 18 10.52 -17.15 5.92
CA LEU A 18 9.87 -15.85 5.69
C LEU A 18 9.34 -15.72 4.25
N LYS A 19 10.06 -16.30 3.29
CA LYS A 19 9.64 -16.38 1.90
C LYS A 19 8.43 -17.29 1.72
N GLU A 20 8.43 -18.47 2.35
CA GLU A 20 7.30 -19.39 2.35
C GLU A 20 6.03 -18.71 2.92
N LEU A 21 6.15 -18.03 4.06
CA LEU A 21 5.04 -17.29 4.66
C LEU A 21 4.54 -16.15 3.76
N PHE A 22 5.46 -15.45 3.08
CA PHE A 22 5.08 -14.43 2.09
C PHE A 22 4.27 -15.02 0.93
N ASP A 23 4.74 -16.12 0.36
CA ASP A 23 4.08 -16.79 -0.76
C ASP A 23 2.70 -17.35 -0.34
N GLU A 24 2.59 -17.90 0.86
CA GLU A 24 1.32 -18.34 1.44
C GLU A 24 0.33 -17.19 1.63
N VAL A 25 0.79 -16.04 2.12
CA VAL A 25 -0.03 -14.84 2.28
C VAL A 25 -0.51 -14.34 0.91
N GLN A 26 0.36 -14.28 -0.10
CA GLN A 26 -0.04 -13.85 -1.44
C GLN A 26 -1.08 -14.79 -2.04
N LYS A 27 -0.83 -16.10 -2.00
CA LYS A 27 -1.75 -17.11 -2.52
C LYS A 27 -3.13 -17.04 -1.84
N GLY A 28 -3.14 -16.85 -0.52
CA GLY A 28 -4.39 -16.68 0.24
C GLY A 28 -5.17 -15.43 -0.18
N ARG A 29 -4.48 -14.30 -0.42
CA ARG A 29 -5.11 -13.07 -0.94
C ARG A 29 -5.70 -13.28 -2.32
N GLU A 30 -4.95 -13.90 -3.23
CA GLU A 30 -5.38 -14.16 -4.60
C GLU A 30 -6.62 -15.05 -4.61
N THR A 31 -6.60 -16.14 -3.83
CA THR A 31 -7.72 -17.08 -3.71
C THR A 31 -8.99 -16.38 -3.19
N LEU A 32 -8.86 -15.58 -2.12
CA LEU A 32 -9.99 -14.82 -1.57
C LEU A 32 -10.48 -13.73 -2.54
N GLN A 33 -9.58 -13.11 -3.32
CA GLN A 33 -9.94 -12.11 -4.30
C GLN A 33 -10.70 -12.70 -5.49
N GLU A 34 -10.26 -13.86 -5.98
CA GLU A 34 -10.91 -14.60 -7.05
C GLU A 34 -12.29 -15.09 -6.61
N SER A 35 -12.38 -15.77 -5.47
CA SER A 35 -13.66 -16.21 -4.91
C SER A 35 -14.64 -15.05 -4.66
N ARG A 36 -14.14 -13.90 -4.20
CA ARG A 36 -14.96 -12.70 -4.03
C ARG A 36 -15.46 -12.16 -5.37
N ARG A 37 -14.66 -12.27 -6.43
CA ARG A 37 -15.04 -11.86 -7.78
C ARG A 37 -16.12 -12.80 -8.33
N GLU A 38 -15.93 -14.11 -8.23
CA GLU A 38 -16.91 -15.13 -8.61
C GLU A 38 -18.27 -14.89 -7.94
N ALA A 39 -18.28 -14.61 -6.64
CA ALA A 39 -19.52 -14.32 -5.89
C ALA A 39 -20.30 -13.09 -6.40
N VAL A 40 -19.66 -12.20 -7.16
CA VAL A 40 -20.30 -11.04 -7.81
C VAL A 40 -20.59 -11.31 -9.28
N GLU A 41 -19.76 -12.08 -9.97
CA GLU A 41 -19.92 -12.46 -11.38
C GLU A 41 -21.03 -13.50 -11.58
N ASP A 42 -21.32 -14.32 -10.58
CA ASP A 42 -22.47 -15.26 -10.57
C ASP A 42 -23.84 -14.57 -10.56
N LEU A 43 -23.87 -13.25 -10.33
CA LEU A 43 -25.09 -12.47 -10.39
C LEU A 43 -25.46 -12.12 -11.85
N PRO A 44 -26.76 -12.04 -12.18
CA PRO A 44 -27.21 -11.53 -13.48
C PRO A 44 -26.58 -10.18 -13.84
N ALA A 45 -26.33 -9.93 -15.12
CA ALA A 45 -25.70 -8.67 -15.57
C ALA A 45 -26.47 -7.42 -15.14
N ASP A 46 -27.80 -7.53 -15.02
CA ASP A 46 -28.74 -6.50 -14.57
C ASP A 46 -28.95 -6.47 -13.04
N ALA A 47 -28.23 -7.30 -12.28
CA ALA A 47 -28.35 -7.36 -10.82
C ALA A 47 -28.13 -5.99 -10.18
N SER A 48 -29.10 -5.62 -9.35
CA SER A 48 -29.17 -4.34 -8.67
C SER A 48 -28.00 -4.15 -7.68
N ARG A 49 -27.76 -2.90 -7.31
CA ARG A 49 -26.76 -2.56 -6.27
C ARG A 49 -27.07 -3.22 -4.92
N GLY A 50 -28.35 -3.46 -4.62
CA GLY A 50 -28.79 -4.14 -3.40
C GLY A 50 -28.41 -5.63 -3.40
N GLU A 51 -28.64 -6.32 -4.52
CA GLU A 51 -28.31 -7.74 -4.68
C GLU A 51 -26.80 -7.99 -4.64
N ARG A 52 -26.00 -7.14 -5.31
CA ARG A 52 -24.54 -7.20 -5.24
C ARG A 52 -24.02 -7.04 -3.80
N ARG A 53 -24.63 -6.16 -3.00
CA ARG A 53 -24.28 -6.00 -1.57
C ARG A 53 -24.68 -7.22 -0.74
N ALA A 54 -25.85 -7.79 -0.99
CA ALA A 54 -26.30 -8.99 -0.30
C ALA A 54 -25.42 -10.20 -0.61
N ALA A 55 -25.02 -10.38 -1.87
CA ALA A 55 -24.08 -11.42 -2.29
C ALA A 55 -22.72 -11.28 -1.61
N LEU A 56 -22.13 -10.06 -1.60
CA LEU A 56 -20.90 -9.80 -0.88
C LEU A 56 -21.05 -10.04 0.64
N ALA A 57 -22.16 -9.65 1.25
CA ALA A 57 -22.40 -9.89 2.68
C ALA A 57 -22.59 -11.39 3.01
N LYS A 58 -23.12 -12.17 2.07
CA LYS A 58 -23.16 -13.63 2.16
C LYS A 58 -21.76 -14.22 2.05
N TRP A 59 -20.99 -13.78 1.06
CA TRP A 59 -19.59 -14.19 0.86
C TRP A 59 -18.73 -13.93 2.10
N TYR A 60 -18.79 -12.72 2.67
CA TYR A 60 -18.06 -12.37 3.90
C TYR A 60 -18.41 -13.29 5.08
N ARG A 61 -19.68 -13.71 5.20
CA ARG A 61 -20.08 -14.65 6.26
C ARG A 61 -19.59 -16.06 5.99
N GLN A 62 -19.58 -16.49 4.73
CA GLN A 62 -19.11 -17.83 4.34
C GLN A 62 -17.59 -17.97 4.46
N HIS A 63 -16.84 -16.87 4.36
CA HIS A 63 -15.37 -16.89 4.36
C HIS A 63 -14.78 -16.17 5.57
N ALA A 64 -15.58 -15.98 6.64
CA ALA A 64 -15.14 -15.28 7.84
C ALA A 64 -13.91 -15.94 8.48
N GLU A 65 -13.87 -17.27 8.52
CA GLU A 65 -12.73 -18.02 9.06
C GLU A 65 -11.49 -17.93 8.19
N ASP A 66 -11.64 -17.97 6.87
CA ASP A 66 -10.51 -17.85 5.94
C ASP A 66 -9.93 -16.44 5.96
N LEU A 67 -10.80 -15.42 6.05
CA LEU A 67 -10.39 -14.03 6.25
C LEU A 67 -9.62 -13.85 7.57
N ALA A 68 -10.09 -14.45 8.67
CA ALA A 68 -9.41 -14.39 9.96
C ALA A 68 -8.04 -15.11 9.92
N ARG A 69 -7.97 -16.28 9.28
CA ARG A 69 -6.71 -17.00 9.04
C ARG A 69 -5.74 -16.19 8.20
N GLN A 70 -6.24 -15.53 7.16
CA GLN A 70 -5.44 -14.67 6.30
C GLN A 70 -4.91 -13.45 7.07
N GLU A 71 -5.75 -12.80 7.89
CA GLU A 71 -5.31 -11.69 8.75
C GLU A 71 -4.22 -12.11 9.74
N GLN A 72 -4.34 -13.30 10.32
CA GLN A 72 -3.33 -13.86 11.22
C GLN A 72 -2.00 -14.10 10.50
N ARG A 73 -2.01 -14.74 9.32
CA ARG A 73 -0.80 -14.99 8.51
C ARG A 73 -0.13 -13.68 8.08
N GLU A 74 -0.93 -12.68 7.70
CA GLU A 74 -0.40 -11.36 7.38
C GLU A 74 0.24 -10.66 8.58
N TRP A 75 -0.27 -10.90 9.78
CA TRP A 75 0.31 -10.38 11.01
C TRP A 75 1.64 -11.08 11.31
N GLU A 76 1.68 -12.41 11.23
CA GLU A 76 2.91 -13.21 11.39
C GLU A 76 3.99 -12.79 10.39
N LEU A 77 3.62 -12.58 9.11
CA LEU A 77 4.54 -12.09 8.09
C LEU A 77 5.15 -10.74 8.45
N ARG A 78 4.33 -9.80 8.96
CA ARG A 78 4.80 -8.47 9.37
C ARG A 78 5.73 -8.56 10.58
N GLU A 79 5.42 -9.41 11.56
CA GLU A 79 6.28 -9.60 12.73
C GLU A 79 7.63 -10.20 12.33
N MET A 80 7.63 -11.27 11.54
CA MET A 80 8.87 -11.89 11.09
C MET A 80 9.68 -10.96 10.19
N GLN A 81 9.05 -10.20 9.30
CA GLN A 81 9.74 -9.16 8.51
C GLN A 81 10.36 -8.09 9.41
N ALA A 82 9.66 -7.66 10.46
CA ALA A 82 10.19 -6.67 11.40
C ALA A 82 11.39 -7.21 12.18
N LEU A 83 11.32 -8.46 12.66
CA LEU A 83 12.43 -9.13 13.35
C LEU A 83 13.63 -9.33 12.44
N TYR A 84 13.39 -9.82 11.22
CA TYR A 84 14.43 -10.02 10.21
C TYR A 84 15.12 -8.70 9.85
N MET A 85 14.33 -7.64 9.61
CA MET A 85 14.87 -6.31 9.40
C MET A 85 15.69 -5.88 10.60
N ALA A 86 15.16 -5.89 11.81
CA ALA A 86 15.88 -5.45 13.01
C ALA A 86 17.22 -6.19 13.21
N ALA A 87 17.26 -7.50 12.94
CA ALA A 87 18.47 -8.31 13.08
C ALA A 87 19.52 -8.06 11.99
N ASN A 88 19.09 -7.66 10.79
CA ASN A 88 19.97 -7.46 9.62
C ASN A 88 20.11 -5.99 9.25
N THR A 89 19.67 -5.09 10.11
CA THR A 89 19.83 -3.66 9.89
C THR A 89 21.22 -3.26 10.37
N PRO A 90 22.07 -2.68 9.51
CA PRO A 90 23.36 -2.12 9.91
C PRO A 90 23.24 -1.22 11.14
N GLU A 91 24.22 -1.22 12.06
CA GLU A 91 24.15 -0.47 13.33
C GLU A 91 23.96 1.05 13.14
N ASP A 92 24.48 1.60 12.04
CA ASP A 92 24.28 3.00 11.61
C ASP A 92 22.87 3.30 11.08
N ARG A 93 22.07 2.25 10.91
CA ARG A 93 20.66 2.27 10.54
C ARG A 93 19.78 1.73 11.66
N VAL A 94 20.15 1.84 12.94
CA VAL A 94 19.27 1.48 14.09
C VAL A 94 18.55 2.71 14.64
N MET A 95 17.24 2.58 14.86
CA MET A 95 16.33 3.73 15.01
C MET A 95 16.61 4.30 16.37
N PRO A 96 16.83 5.62 16.51
CA PRO A 96 17.05 6.16 17.83
C PRO A 96 15.90 5.71 18.75
N PRO A 97 16.20 5.20 19.96
CA PRO A 97 15.19 4.65 20.85
C PRO A 97 14.02 5.62 21.09
N GLU A 98 14.28 6.93 21.08
CA GLU A 98 13.29 7.98 21.25
C GLU A 98 12.29 8.02 20.09
N ILE A 99 12.74 7.74 18.87
CA ILE A 99 11.91 7.69 17.66
C ILE A 99 11.15 6.38 17.60
N GLN A 100 11.79 5.27 17.96
CA GLN A 100 11.13 3.98 18.08
C GLN A 100 9.97 4.05 19.10
N HIS A 101 10.22 4.64 20.26
CA HIS A 101 9.19 4.86 21.28
C HIS A 101 8.04 5.72 20.75
N LYS A 102 8.31 6.82 20.05
CA LYS A 102 7.26 7.66 19.42
C LYS A 102 6.41 6.87 18.42
N VAL A 103 7.02 5.98 17.63
CA VAL A 103 6.30 5.11 16.68
C VAL A 103 5.41 4.10 17.43
N GLU A 104 5.91 3.49 18.50
CA GLU A 104 5.15 2.54 19.32
C GLU A 104 3.96 3.20 20.01
N GLU A 105 4.16 4.39 20.59
CA GLU A 105 3.08 5.16 21.19
C GLU A 105 2.02 5.55 20.15
N LEU A 106 2.43 6.04 18.97
CA LEU A 106 1.51 6.32 17.87
C LEU A 106 0.70 5.09 17.45
N ARG A 107 1.34 3.92 17.36
CA ARG A 107 0.65 2.65 17.06
C ARG A 107 -0.35 2.28 18.15
N LYS A 108 0.00 2.51 19.41
CA LYS A 108 -0.89 2.24 20.54
C LYS A 108 -2.13 3.13 20.49
N VAL A 109 -1.96 4.45 20.43
CA VAL A 109 -3.08 5.41 20.37
C VAL A 109 -3.92 5.18 19.12
N GLY A 110 -3.28 4.92 17.97
CA GLY A 110 -3.98 4.61 16.73
C GLY A 110 -4.85 3.36 16.80
N ARG A 111 -4.39 2.30 17.49
CA ARG A 111 -5.19 1.09 17.74
C ARG A 111 -6.36 1.35 18.68
N GLU A 112 -6.15 2.10 19.75
CA GLU A 112 -7.20 2.47 20.70
C GLU A 112 -8.32 3.26 20.00
N LEU A 113 -7.97 4.27 19.18
CA LEU A 113 -8.94 5.02 18.39
C LEU A 113 -9.67 4.15 17.36
N LEU A 114 -8.99 3.18 16.75
CA LEU A 114 -9.62 2.27 15.80
C LEU A 114 -10.67 1.40 16.49
N VAL A 115 -10.33 0.82 17.65
CA VAL A 115 -11.25 0.02 18.46
C VAL A 115 -12.45 0.87 18.91
N ALA A 116 -12.21 2.07 19.42
CA ALA A 116 -13.27 2.99 19.83
C ALA A 116 -14.19 3.36 18.66
N ARG A 117 -13.62 3.63 17.47
CA ARG A 117 -14.40 3.88 16.26
C ARG A 117 -15.24 2.68 15.82
N GLN A 118 -14.68 1.47 15.90
CA GLN A 118 -15.40 0.25 15.57
C GLN A 118 -16.56 0.02 16.53
N GLU A 119 -16.35 0.30 17.82
CA GLU A 119 -17.39 0.20 18.84
C GLU A 119 -18.54 1.18 18.58
N VAL A 120 -18.24 2.45 18.26
CA VAL A 120 -19.25 3.44 17.85
C VAL A 120 -20.05 2.96 16.64
N LEU A 121 -19.39 2.38 15.64
CA LEU A 121 -20.08 1.84 14.46
C LEU A 121 -20.89 0.57 14.79
N ARG A 122 -20.43 -0.25 15.74
CA ARG A 122 -21.14 -1.45 16.21
C ARG A 122 -22.43 -1.09 16.94
N GLN A 123 -22.42 -0.03 17.75
CA GLN A 123 -23.59 0.46 18.48
C GLN A 123 -24.72 0.93 17.57
N LEU A 124 -24.43 1.29 16.33
CA LEU A 124 -25.43 1.66 15.32
C LEU A 124 -26.23 0.47 14.76
N GLY A 125 -25.85 -0.77 15.08
CA GLY A 125 -26.54 -1.98 14.61
C GLY A 125 -26.16 -2.41 13.18
N SER A 126 -26.92 -3.35 12.61
CA SER A 126 -26.56 -4.06 11.38
C SER A 126 -26.82 -3.30 10.08
N MET A 127 -27.75 -2.34 10.06
CA MET A 127 -28.07 -1.53 8.88
C MET A 127 -28.35 -0.04 9.19
N PRO A 128 -27.39 0.69 9.79
CA PRO A 128 -27.55 2.12 9.97
C PRO A 128 -27.51 2.87 8.63
N SER A 129 -28.36 3.88 8.50
CA SER A 129 -28.39 4.80 7.38
C SER A 129 -27.08 5.59 7.26
N ILE A 130 -26.85 6.17 6.09
CA ILE A 130 -25.65 7.01 5.85
C ILE A 130 -25.58 8.16 6.86
N ARG A 131 -26.72 8.82 7.10
CA ARG A 131 -26.82 9.96 8.01
C ARG A 131 -26.52 9.58 9.46
N GLU A 132 -26.98 8.43 9.92
CA GLU A 132 -26.69 7.93 11.28
C GLU A 132 -25.21 7.60 11.46
N ARG A 133 -24.59 6.99 10.44
CA ARG A 133 -23.14 6.73 10.43
C ARG A 133 -22.34 8.03 10.47
N GLU A 134 -22.71 9.01 9.65
CA GLU A 134 -22.04 10.31 9.62
C GLU A 134 -22.13 11.02 10.96
N GLN A 135 -23.32 11.07 11.58
CA GLN A 135 -23.51 11.67 12.90
C GLN A 135 -22.71 10.96 14.00
N ALA A 136 -22.65 9.63 13.97
CA ALA A 136 -21.87 8.88 14.94
C ALA A 136 -20.36 9.11 14.77
N LEU A 137 -19.88 9.20 13.54
CA LEU A 137 -18.49 9.52 13.25
C LEU A 137 -18.15 10.98 13.56
N GLU A 138 -19.10 11.91 13.40
CA GLU A 138 -18.97 13.31 13.83
C GLU A 138 -18.78 13.37 15.35
N ARG A 139 -19.64 12.70 16.11
CA ARG A 139 -19.56 12.63 17.58
C ARG A 139 -18.25 12.00 18.03
N PHE A 140 -17.89 10.86 17.43
CA PHE A 140 -16.61 10.21 17.69
C PHE A 140 -15.43 11.16 17.48
N ARG A 141 -15.40 11.89 16.36
CA ARG A 141 -14.35 12.87 16.05
C ARG A 141 -14.29 13.97 17.11
N SER A 142 -15.43 14.51 17.53
CA SER A 142 -15.50 15.54 18.57
C SER A 142 -15.05 15.02 19.93
N GLU A 143 -15.46 13.82 20.32
CA GLU A 143 -15.11 13.19 21.60
C GLU A 143 -13.61 12.86 21.70
N HIS A 144 -13.00 12.47 20.58
CA HIS A 144 -11.60 12.04 20.52
C HIS A 144 -10.70 13.10 19.86
N GLN A 145 -11.17 14.34 19.74
CA GLN A 145 -10.49 15.42 19.01
C GLN A 145 -9.07 15.65 19.52
N GLN A 146 -8.88 15.64 20.84
CA GLN A 146 -7.55 15.82 21.44
C GLN A 146 -6.58 14.70 21.06
N GLN A 147 -7.01 13.43 21.11
CA GLN A 147 -6.18 12.29 20.72
C GLN A 147 -5.88 12.30 19.21
N ILE A 148 -6.83 12.76 18.39
CA ILE A 148 -6.63 12.92 16.95
C ILE A 148 -5.59 14.01 16.66
N GLU A 149 -5.65 15.16 17.34
CA GLU A 149 -4.62 16.21 17.20
C GLU A 149 -3.26 15.74 17.72
N GLU A 150 -3.22 15.05 18.85
CA GLU A 150 -1.99 14.48 19.38
C GLU A 150 -1.32 13.51 18.39
N ILE A 151 -2.11 12.65 17.73
CA ILE A 151 -1.60 11.80 16.65
C ILE A 151 -1.07 12.66 15.48
N ARG A 152 -1.80 13.72 15.08
CA ARG A 152 -1.39 14.59 13.97
C ARG A 152 -0.06 15.28 14.25
N GLU A 153 0.12 15.79 15.45
CA GLU A 153 1.36 16.43 15.90
C GLU A 153 2.52 15.42 15.93
N ARG A 154 2.34 14.28 16.60
CA ARG A 154 3.34 13.21 16.65
C ARG A 154 3.70 12.69 15.26
N MET A 155 2.73 12.56 14.35
CA MET A 155 2.96 12.19 12.95
C MET A 155 3.72 13.27 12.17
N ALA A 156 3.43 14.56 12.42
CA ALA A 156 4.15 15.66 11.80
C ALA A 156 5.62 15.69 12.26
N ASP A 157 5.87 15.44 13.54
CA ASP A 157 7.21 15.36 14.11
C ASP A 157 8.00 14.17 13.55
N LEU A 158 7.40 12.97 13.52
CA LEU A 158 8.03 11.81 12.88
C LEU A 158 8.29 12.04 11.39
N LYS A 159 7.36 12.68 10.69
CA LYS A 159 7.52 13.02 9.27
C LYS A 159 8.69 14.00 9.08
N ARG A 160 8.83 15.01 9.94
CA ARG A 160 9.94 15.96 9.92
C ARG A 160 11.27 15.23 10.16
N TRP A 161 11.31 14.40 11.19
CA TRP A 161 12.48 13.56 11.48
C TRP A 161 12.87 12.65 10.30
N TRP A 162 11.89 11.98 9.68
CA TRP A 162 12.11 11.16 8.47
C TRP A 162 12.65 11.95 7.27
N GLN A 163 12.39 13.26 7.22
CA GLN A 163 12.84 14.14 6.13
C GLN A 163 14.23 14.70 6.39
N THR A 164 14.58 15.00 7.63
CA THR A 164 15.84 15.65 8.00
C THR A 164 16.95 14.65 8.34
N GLU A 165 16.61 13.60 9.09
CA GLU A 165 17.57 12.66 9.69
C GLU A 165 17.36 11.22 9.19
N GLY A 166 16.16 10.92 8.68
CA GLY A 166 15.83 9.65 8.04
C GLY A 166 16.49 9.41 6.67
N SER A 167 17.54 10.14 6.30
CA SER A 167 18.29 9.96 5.05
C SER A 167 19.29 8.80 5.14
N ALA A 168 19.92 8.58 6.30
CA ALA A 168 20.83 7.46 6.56
C ALA A 168 20.13 6.07 6.47
N TRP A 169 18.80 6.08 6.57
CA TRP A 169 17.90 4.94 6.64
C TRP A 169 17.45 4.38 5.29
N ARG A 170 17.86 5.04 4.21
CA ARG A 170 17.38 4.75 2.88
C ARG A 170 18.56 4.22 2.11
N GLY A 171 18.46 2.95 1.71
CA GLY A 171 19.47 2.31 0.87
C GLY A 171 19.92 3.22 -0.28
N PRO A 172 21.05 2.90 -0.90
CA PRO A 172 22.16 3.74 -1.39
C PRO A 172 21.95 5.11 -2.09
N ARG A 173 20.74 5.60 -2.31
CA ARG A 173 20.47 6.97 -2.79
C ARG A 173 19.48 7.65 -1.86
N GLY A 174 19.89 8.78 -1.29
CA GLY A 174 19.12 9.55 -0.34
C GLY A 174 17.79 10.03 -0.97
N LEU A 175 16.78 10.28 -0.14
CA LEU A 175 15.44 10.62 -0.66
C LEU A 175 15.39 11.97 -1.38
N ALA A 176 16.33 12.87 -1.12
CA ALA A 176 16.50 14.11 -1.86
C ALA A 176 16.89 13.82 -3.32
N GLU A 177 17.94 13.03 -3.52
CA GLU A 177 18.39 12.61 -4.86
C GLU A 177 17.31 11.81 -5.61
N ARG A 178 16.64 10.85 -4.92
CA ARG A 178 15.52 10.15 -5.53
C ARG A 178 14.36 11.09 -5.88
N ARG A 179 14.08 12.11 -5.06
CA ARG A 179 12.99 13.07 -5.32
C ARG A 179 13.30 13.96 -6.51
N GLU A 180 14.53 14.40 -6.67
CA GLU A 180 14.95 15.20 -7.82
C GLU A 180 14.85 14.37 -9.09
N VAL A 181 15.41 13.15 -9.09
CA VAL A 181 15.29 12.21 -10.21
C VAL A 181 13.82 11.86 -10.50
N PHE A 182 13.01 11.52 -9.49
CA PHE A 182 11.57 11.25 -9.69
C PHE A 182 10.78 12.49 -10.13
N ALA A 183 11.18 13.70 -9.72
CA ALA A 183 10.50 14.93 -10.13
C ALA A 183 10.82 15.27 -11.59
N GLU A 184 12.09 15.14 -11.99
CA GLU A 184 12.56 15.30 -13.36
C GLU A 184 11.93 14.26 -14.29
N GLU A 185 11.95 12.98 -13.88
CA GLU A 185 11.26 11.91 -14.59
C GLU A 185 9.76 12.19 -14.66
N ALA A 186 9.09 12.47 -13.54
CA ALA A 186 7.65 12.74 -13.54
C ALA A 186 7.28 13.94 -14.42
N GLN A 187 8.13 14.96 -14.50
CA GLN A 187 7.94 16.09 -15.39
C GLN A 187 8.10 15.68 -16.85
N ARG A 188 9.15 14.93 -17.19
CA ARG A 188 9.35 14.35 -18.51
C ARG A 188 8.17 13.48 -18.95
N TRP A 189 7.66 12.60 -18.08
CA TRP A 189 6.50 11.77 -18.36
C TRP A 189 5.21 12.58 -18.61
N ARG A 190 5.05 13.73 -17.94
CA ARG A 190 3.92 14.63 -18.21
C ARG A 190 4.05 15.25 -19.59
N GLU A 191 5.24 15.71 -19.95
CA GLU A 191 5.53 16.30 -21.25
C GLU A 191 5.32 15.28 -22.39
N GLU A 192 5.82 14.05 -22.23
CA GLU A 192 5.62 12.96 -23.19
C GLU A 192 4.13 12.58 -23.34
N ARG A 193 3.36 12.56 -22.24
CA ARG A 193 1.91 12.32 -22.29
C ARG A 193 1.16 13.45 -22.97
N GLU A 194 1.57 14.69 -22.74
CA GLU A 194 0.94 15.84 -23.37
C GLU A 194 1.29 15.92 -24.86
N GLN A 195 2.51 15.52 -25.23
CA GLN A 195 2.91 15.36 -26.62
C GLN A 195 2.08 14.26 -27.32
N LEU A 196 1.96 13.08 -26.70
CA LEU A 196 1.09 12.00 -27.22
C LEU A 196 -0.35 12.48 -27.40
N ARG A 197 -0.87 13.29 -26.48
CA ARG A 197 -2.22 13.84 -26.59
C ARG A 197 -2.38 14.73 -27.82
N ARG A 198 -1.40 15.62 -28.08
CA ARG A 198 -1.38 16.47 -29.27
C ARG A 198 -1.26 15.64 -30.55
N ASP A 199 -0.43 14.61 -30.54
CA ASP A 199 -0.22 13.73 -31.70
C ASP A 199 -1.49 12.90 -31.99
N LEU A 200 -2.20 12.43 -30.96
CA LEU A 200 -3.48 11.72 -31.12
C LEU A 200 -4.62 12.64 -31.59
N GLU A 201 -4.61 13.91 -31.18
CA GLU A 201 -5.54 14.93 -31.66
C GLU A 201 -5.27 15.29 -33.13
N ALA A 202 -4.00 15.28 -33.56
CA ALA A 202 -3.57 15.54 -34.92
C ALA A 202 -3.67 14.33 -35.87
N ALA A 203 -3.70 13.11 -35.33
CA ALA A 203 -3.78 11.87 -36.11
C ALA A 203 -5.06 11.80 -36.95
N GLN A 204 -4.91 11.44 -38.22
CA GLN A 204 -5.98 11.47 -39.23
C GLN A 204 -6.73 10.14 -39.35
N SER A 205 -6.25 9.08 -38.72
CA SER A 205 -6.86 7.74 -38.76
C SER A 205 -6.77 6.98 -37.44
N GLU A 206 -7.63 5.98 -37.26
CA GLU A 206 -7.59 5.08 -36.10
C GLU A 206 -6.32 4.21 -36.08
N ASP A 207 -5.82 3.80 -37.24
CA ASP A 207 -4.59 3.01 -37.37
C ASP A 207 -3.36 3.84 -36.95
N GLU A 208 -3.31 5.11 -37.31
CA GLU A 208 -2.26 6.05 -36.89
C GLU A 208 -2.31 6.29 -35.38
N ARG A 209 -3.52 6.42 -34.81
CA ARG A 209 -3.70 6.51 -33.35
C ARG A 209 -3.23 5.24 -32.63
N ALA A 210 -3.54 4.06 -33.16
CA ALA A 210 -3.11 2.79 -32.60
C ALA A 210 -1.57 2.66 -32.62
N ALA A 211 -0.92 3.06 -33.72
CA ALA A 211 0.53 3.07 -33.85
C ALA A 211 1.21 4.02 -32.84
N LEU A 212 0.67 5.24 -32.66
CA LEU A 212 1.18 6.20 -31.67
C LEU A 212 1.07 5.68 -30.24
N ILE A 213 -0.06 5.06 -29.89
CA ILE A 213 -0.25 4.45 -28.56
C ILE A 213 0.70 3.26 -28.36
N GLN A 214 0.92 2.45 -29.39
CA GLN A 214 1.82 1.31 -29.32
C GLN A 214 3.28 1.75 -29.13
N ALA A 215 3.74 2.72 -29.93
CA ALA A 215 5.10 3.27 -29.82
C ALA A 215 5.35 3.84 -28.41
N PHE A 216 4.40 4.63 -27.88
CA PHE A 216 4.49 5.16 -26.52
C PHE A 216 4.56 4.05 -25.44
N ARG A 217 3.81 2.96 -25.62
CA ARG A 217 3.85 1.81 -24.69
C ARG A 217 5.16 1.03 -24.78
N GLU A 218 5.74 0.91 -25.96
CA GLU A 218 7.04 0.26 -26.17
C GLU A 218 8.17 1.09 -25.54
N GLU A 219 8.13 2.40 -25.70
CA GLU A 219 9.09 3.33 -25.07
C GLU A 219 8.98 3.31 -23.54
N GLN A 220 7.76 3.32 -22.99
CA GLN A 220 7.53 3.13 -21.55
C GLN A 220 8.15 1.81 -21.05
N ARG A 221 7.90 0.70 -21.76
CA ARG A 221 8.45 -0.61 -21.38
C ARG A 221 9.97 -0.63 -21.42
N ALA A 222 10.58 -0.10 -22.47
CA ALA A 222 12.04 -0.04 -22.60
C ALA A 222 12.68 0.78 -21.48
N HIS A 223 12.07 1.91 -21.12
CA HIS A 223 12.54 2.75 -20.02
C HIS A 223 12.44 2.03 -18.66
N PHE A 224 11.32 1.36 -18.36
CA PHE A 224 11.20 0.56 -17.13
C PHE A 224 12.19 -0.61 -17.11
N GLN A 225 12.39 -1.29 -18.24
CA GLN A 225 13.33 -2.39 -18.35
C GLN A 225 14.77 -1.92 -18.04
N MET A 226 15.18 -0.78 -18.62
CA MET A 226 16.48 -0.16 -18.36
C MET A 226 16.66 0.19 -16.87
N MET A 227 15.64 0.77 -16.23
CA MET A 227 15.67 1.08 -14.80
C MET A 227 15.82 -0.17 -13.92
N PHE A 228 15.11 -1.26 -14.26
CA PHE A 228 15.25 -2.53 -13.55
C PHE A 228 16.61 -3.18 -13.76
N ASP A 229 17.17 -3.08 -14.97
CA ASP A 229 18.49 -3.62 -15.31
C ASP A 229 19.61 -2.82 -14.62
N GLU A 230 19.52 -1.49 -14.58
CA GLU A 230 20.45 -0.62 -13.81
C GLU A 230 20.38 -0.89 -12.31
N GLU A 231 19.18 -1.08 -11.73
CA GLU A 231 19.04 -1.48 -10.32
C GLU A 231 19.66 -2.86 -10.03
N ARG A 232 19.62 -3.77 -11.01
CA ARG A 232 20.19 -5.11 -10.91
C ARG A 232 21.72 -5.10 -11.03
N GLU A 233 22.27 -4.32 -11.96
CA GLU A 233 23.72 -4.13 -12.10
C GLU A 233 24.33 -3.42 -10.89
N HIS A 234 23.66 -2.40 -10.35
CA HIS A 234 24.10 -1.72 -9.13
C HIS A 234 24.04 -2.59 -7.87
N ARG A 235 23.23 -3.66 -7.86
CA ARG A 235 23.27 -4.69 -6.82
C ARG A 235 24.42 -5.67 -7.05
N GLY A 236 24.60 -6.15 -8.28
CA GLY A 236 25.67 -7.12 -8.60
C GLY A 236 27.09 -6.57 -8.46
N GLN A 237 27.32 -5.28 -8.67
CA GLN A 237 28.63 -4.66 -8.46
C GLN A 237 29.03 -4.55 -6.97
N ARG A 238 28.05 -4.46 -6.05
CA ARG A 238 28.33 -4.39 -4.60
C ARG A 238 28.72 -5.74 -4.01
N GLU A 239 28.25 -6.83 -4.61
CA GLU A 239 28.59 -8.20 -4.20
C GLU A 239 30.01 -8.61 -4.62
N HIS A 240 30.68 -7.80 -5.45
CA HIS A 240 32.04 -8.07 -5.95
C HIS A 240 33.13 -7.19 -5.31
N ASP A 241 32.76 -6.10 -4.63
CA ASP A 241 33.67 -5.16 -3.98
C ASP A 241 33.79 -5.38 -2.44
N ASP A 242 33.01 -6.31 -1.87
CA ASP A 242 33.14 -6.83 -0.48
C ASP A 242 33.74 -8.26 -0.48
#